data_AF-A0A517YK69-F1
#
_entry.id   AF-A0A517YK69-F1
#
_cell.length_a   1.000
_cell.length_b   1.000
_cell.length_c   1.000
_cell.angle_alpha   90.00
_cell.angle_beta   90.00
_cell.angle_gamma   90.00
#
_symmetry.space_group_name_H-M   'P 1'
#
loop_
_entity.id
_entity.type
_entity.pdbx_description
1 polymer ?
#
loop_
_entity_poly.entity_id
_entity_poly.type
_entity_poly.pdbx_seq_one_letter_code
_entity_poly.pdbx_strand_id
1 'polypeptide(L)'
;MLFLSRCCLAGLIFVIALSTSRGADRPAKPTHILQPVMLEVQPTQPNGNPWDTGIGAFARPDPQVTMMRNDPKLLQVATDMLIDVMEQRMKDLGRPVPPRFREVFARGAMTSLRCGKSLEALQNPELTAIRGKFASDTTVASDSLLTKLVDGGMKVAVDDNILIFVNDTDLAAHDLMGQTELKITKDLLAKGEVELKFNSVDSLRLKLLPIAD
;
A
#
# COMPACT_ATOMS: atom_id res chain seq x y z
N MET A 1 28.78 -5.21 67.43
CA MET A 1 27.44 -5.09 66.82
C MET A 1 27.58 -4.41 65.47
N LEU A 2 27.50 -5.15 64.38
CA LEU A 2 26.86 -4.78 63.10
C LEU A 2 27.07 -5.92 62.10
N PHE A 3 25.96 -6.34 61.51
CA PHE A 3 25.73 -7.59 60.80
C PHE A 3 26.37 -7.63 59.41
N LEU A 4 27.11 -8.71 59.12
CA LEU A 4 27.43 -9.17 57.77
C LEU A 4 26.17 -9.79 57.15
N SER A 5 25.46 -9.02 56.32
CA SER A 5 24.34 -9.54 55.53
C SER A 5 24.87 -10.21 54.26
N ARG A 6 24.86 -11.54 54.28
CA ARG A 6 25.01 -12.39 53.09
C ARG A 6 23.69 -12.41 52.34
N CYS A 7 23.58 -11.64 51.26
CA CYS A 7 22.53 -11.86 50.26
C CYS A 7 23.11 -12.65 49.08
N CYS A 8 22.81 -13.94 49.08
CA CYS A 8 22.78 -14.77 47.89
C CYS A 8 21.86 -14.11 46.85
N LEU A 9 22.39 -13.67 45.72
CA LEU A 9 21.58 -13.46 44.52
C LEU A 9 21.89 -14.60 43.55
N ALA A 10 20.94 -15.52 43.45
CA ALA A 10 20.94 -16.62 42.53
C ALA A 10 21.13 -16.09 41.09
N GLY A 11 22.13 -16.63 40.39
CA GLY A 11 22.34 -16.40 38.98
C GLY A 11 21.13 -16.89 38.20
N LEU A 12 20.31 -15.95 37.73
CA LEU A 12 19.29 -16.20 36.74
C LEU A 12 19.99 -16.43 35.39
N ILE A 13 20.31 -17.68 35.10
CA ILE A 13 20.76 -18.11 33.77
C ILE A 13 19.57 -17.93 32.83
N PHE A 14 19.51 -16.78 32.15
CA PHE A 14 18.62 -16.56 31.03
C PHE A 14 19.09 -17.46 29.89
N VAL A 15 18.53 -18.66 29.79
CA VAL A 15 18.62 -19.48 28.59
C VAL A 15 17.79 -18.73 27.53
N ILE A 16 18.44 -17.81 26.82
CA ILE A 16 17.95 -17.32 25.54
C ILE A 16 18.02 -18.54 24.62
N ALA A 17 16.92 -19.28 24.56
CA ALA A 17 16.67 -20.20 23.47
C ALA A 17 16.63 -19.33 22.20
N LEU A 18 17.79 -19.20 21.56
CA LEU A 18 17.93 -18.76 20.19
C LEU A 18 17.17 -19.79 19.36
N SER A 19 15.86 -19.59 19.25
CA SER A 19 15.05 -20.20 18.21
C SER A 19 15.69 -19.76 16.90
N THR A 20 16.55 -20.62 16.37
CA THR A 20 17.13 -20.48 15.05
C THR A 20 15.99 -20.62 14.05
N SER A 21 15.21 -19.56 13.83
CA SER A 21 14.38 -19.41 12.64
C SER A 21 15.30 -19.12 11.45
N ARG A 22 16.22 -20.04 11.18
CA ARG A 22 17.11 -20.07 10.00
C ARG A 22 16.40 -20.80 8.86
N GLY A 23 15.19 -20.39 8.56
CA GLY A 23 14.71 -20.36 7.19
C GLY A 23 14.61 -18.89 6.88
N ALA A 24 15.59 -18.33 6.15
CA ALA A 24 15.34 -17.03 5.55
C ALA A 24 14.15 -17.25 4.62
N ASP A 25 12.95 -16.83 5.05
CA ASP A 25 11.72 -16.89 4.27
C ASP A 25 11.98 -16.22 2.94
N ARG A 26 12.34 -17.04 1.94
CA ARG A 26 12.37 -16.58 0.56
C ARG A 26 10.91 -16.28 0.24
N PRO A 27 10.60 -15.07 -0.25
CA PRO A 27 9.23 -14.75 -0.63
C PRO A 27 8.75 -15.83 -1.60
N ALA A 28 7.54 -16.33 -1.37
CA ALA A 28 6.96 -17.35 -2.22
C ALA A 28 6.93 -16.83 -3.68
N LYS A 29 7.24 -17.71 -4.64
CA LYS A 29 7.16 -17.38 -6.06
C LYS A 29 5.71 -16.93 -6.34
N PRO A 30 5.48 -15.81 -7.05
CA PRO A 30 4.14 -15.43 -7.46
C PRO A 30 3.51 -16.53 -8.32
N THR A 31 2.26 -16.85 -8.03
CA THR A 31 1.51 -17.92 -8.71
C THR A 31 0.29 -17.40 -9.44
N HIS A 32 -0.23 -16.23 -9.06
CA HIS A 32 -1.44 -15.65 -9.62
C HIS A 32 -1.28 -14.17 -9.93
N ILE A 33 -2.17 -13.66 -10.78
CA ILE A 33 -2.39 -12.24 -11.03
C ILE A 33 -3.71 -11.86 -10.35
N LEU A 34 -3.64 -10.98 -9.35
CA LEU A 34 -4.81 -10.33 -8.76
C LEU A 34 -5.20 -9.15 -9.66
N GLN A 35 -6.39 -9.21 -10.26
CA GLN A 35 -6.87 -8.22 -11.22
C GLN A 35 -8.24 -7.68 -10.80
N PRO A 36 -8.42 -6.35 -10.70
CA PRO A 36 -9.73 -5.76 -10.51
C PRO A 36 -10.55 -5.86 -11.80
N VAL A 37 -11.83 -6.20 -11.69
CA VAL A 37 -12.69 -6.43 -12.86
C VAL A 37 -13.97 -5.60 -12.88
N MET A 38 -14.48 -5.23 -11.71
CA MET A 38 -15.68 -4.41 -11.59
C MET A 38 -15.60 -3.61 -10.30
N LEU A 39 -16.00 -2.34 -10.37
CA LEU A 39 -16.09 -1.44 -9.25
C LEU A 39 -17.46 -0.74 -9.27
N GLU A 40 -18.14 -0.72 -8.14
CA GLU A 40 -19.35 0.03 -7.87
C GLU A 40 -19.13 0.90 -6.62
N VAL A 41 -19.46 2.19 -6.74
CA VAL A 41 -19.26 3.19 -5.69
C VAL A 41 -20.55 3.95 -5.39
N GLN A 42 -20.62 4.47 -4.17
CA GLN A 42 -21.76 5.27 -3.72
C GLN A 42 -21.84 6.59 -4.48
N PRO A 43 -23.06 7.11 -4.72
CA PRO A 43 -23.27 8.36 -5.45
C PRO A 43 -22.76 9.60 -4.70
N THR A 44 -22.52 9.50 -3.40
CA THR A 44 -22.10 10.62 -2.54
C THR A 44 -20.96 10.19 -1.63
N GLN A 45 -20.19 11.17 -1.18
CA GLN A 45 -19.22 11.03 -0.09
C GLN A 45 -19.91 10.57 1.21
N PRO A 46 -19.16 10.03 2.19
CA PRO A 46 -19.71 9.61 3.48
C PRO A 46 -20.46 10.70 4.27
N ASN A 47 -20.16 11.97 4.00
CA ASN A 47 -20.81 13.14 4.61
C ASN A 47 -22.08 13.59 3.86
N GLY A 48 -22.47 12.89 2.78
CA GLY A 48 -23.61 13.21 1.91
C GLY A 48 -23.32 14.27 0.84
N ASN A 49 -22.11 14.82 0.77
CA ASN A 49 -21.71 15.74 -0.30
C ASN A 49 -21.52 15.00 -1.63
N PRO A 50 -21.67 15.69 -2.77
CA PRO A 50 -21.24 15.15 -4.05
C PRO A 50 -19.72 14.90 -4.05
N TRP A 51 -19.28 14.01 -4.94
CA TRP A 51 -17.86 13.75 -5.20
C TRP A 51 -17.20 14.97 -5.86
N ASP A 52 -17.72 15.37 -7.01
CA ASP A 52 -17.16 16.48 -7.78
C ASP A 52 -17.90 17.81 -7.57
N THR A 53 -17.22 18.90 -7.92
CA THR A 53 -17.85 20.22 -8.07
C THR A 53 -18.46 20.35 -9.46
N GLY A 54 -19.73 19.96 -9.63
CA GLY A 54 -20.48 20.05 -10.89
C GLY A 54 -21.89 20.61 -10.71
N ILE A 55 -22.48 21.17 -11.77
CA ILE A 55 -23.87 21.66 -11.72
C ILE A 55 -24.83 20.45 -11.83
N GLY A 56 -25.55 20.18 -10.75
CA GLY A 56 -26.66 19.21 -10.69
C GLY A 56 -26.32 17.91 -9.94
N ALA A 57 -27.28 16.98 -9.90
CA ALA A 57 -27.19 15.67 -9.22
C ALA A 57 -26.24 14.66 -9.91
N PHE A 58 -25.32 15.14 -10.74
CA PHE A 58 -24.48 14.35 -11.65
C PHE A 58 -22.98 14.56 -11.43
N ALA A 59 -22.57 15.18 -10.33
CA ALA A 59 -21.18 15.17 -9.89
C ALA A 59 -20.80 13.73 -9.52
N ARG A 60 -20.29 13.00 -10.51
CA ARG A 60 -19.92 11.60 -10.40
C ARG A 60 -18.41 11.53 -10.30
N PRO A 61 -17.89 10.58 -9.52
CA PRO A 61 -16.47 10.49 -9.36
C PRO A 61 -15.77 9.93 -10.60
N ASP A 62 -14.47 10.12 -10.62
CA ASP A 62 -13.46 9.55 -11.51
C ASP A 62 -12.68 8.41 -10.80
N PRO A 63 -13.30 7.24 -10.52
CA PRO A 63 -12.66 6.21 -9.73
C PRO A 63 -11.42 5.61 -10.38
N GLN A 64 -10.41 5.39 -9.54
CA GLN A 64 -9.21 4.61 -9.83
C GLN A 64 -8.93 3.61 -8.70
N VAL A 65 -8.61 2.37 -9.05
CA VAL A 65 -8.18 1.35 -8.09
C VAL A 65 -6.66 1.25 -8.08
N THR A 66 -6.05 1.42 -6.91
CA THR A 66 -4.63 1.18 -6.66
C THR A 66 -4.48 -0.04 -5.75
N MET A 67 -3.68 -1.01 -6.17
CA MET A 67 -3.28 -2.15 -5.33
C MET A 67 -1.80 -2.01 -5.00
N MET A 68 -1.42 -2.24 -3.74
CA MET A 68 -0.05 -2.15 -3.26
C MET A 68 0.29 -3.30 -2.31
N ARG A 69 1.47 -3.90 -2.44
CA ARG A 69 1.93 -4.92 -1.48
C ARG A 69 2.29 -4.28 -0.13
N ASN A 70 1.66 -4.74 0.95
CA ASN A 70 1.92 -4.32 2.33
C ASN A 70 3.10 -5.09 2.96
N ASP A 71 4.26 -5.07 2.30
CA ASP A 71 5.47 -5.70 2.83
C ASP A 71 6.33 -4.62 3.52
N PRO A 72 6.55 -4.69 4.85
CA PRO A 72 7.38 -3.73 5.57
C PRO A 72 8.78 -3.58 4.99
N LYS A 73 9.37 -4.65 4.44
CA LYS A 73 10.70 -4.59 3.83
C LYS A 73 10.66 -3.81 2.52
N LEU A 74 9.66 -4.03 1.68
CA LEU A 74 9.50 -3.27 0.44
C LEU A 74 9.19 -1.80 0.70
N LEU A 75 8.35 -1.52 1.69
CA LEU A 75 8.04 -0.15 2.11
C LEU A 75 9.29 0.58 2.64
N GLN A 76 10.15 -0.12 3.38
CA GLN A 76 11.42 0.43 3.84
C GLN A 76 12.36 0.73 2.65
N VAL A 77 12.51 -0.21 1.71
CA VAL A 77 13.34 0.00 0.49
C VAL A 77 12.82 1.19 -0.32
N ALA A 78 11.51 1.27 -0.55
CA ALA A 78 10.92 2.41 -1.25
C ALA A 78 11.18 3.73 -0.50
N THR A 79 11.06 3.71 0.82
CA THR A 79 11.34 4.88 1.69
C THR A 79 12.79 5.34 1.58
N ASP A 80 13.75 4.40 1.66
CA ASP A 80 15.18 4.73 1.56
C ASP A 80 15.52 5.33 0.19
N MET A 81 14.93 4.79 -0.88
CA MET A 81 15.13 5.33 -2.24
C MET A 81 14.52 6.73 -2.40
N LEU A 82 13.34 6.97 -1.83
CA LEU A 82 12.73 8.30 -1.82
C LEU A 82 13.61 9.33 -1.09
N ILE A 83 14.19 8.93 0.04
CA ILE A 83 15.14 9.75 0.80
C ILE A 83 16.34 10.09 -0.07
N ASP A 84 16.96 9.09 -0.73
CA ASP A 84 18.14 9.29 -1.56
C ASP A 84 17.85 10.23 -2.74
N VAL A 85 16.70 10.07 -3.41
CA VAL A 85 16.26 10.97 -4.50
C VAL A 85 16.08 12.41 -4.00
N MET A 86 15.49 12.59 -2.82
CA MET A 86 15.28 13.93 -2.25
C MET A 86 16.57 14.57 -1.76
N GLU A 87 17.49 13.80 -1.18
CA GLU A 87 18.83 14.26 -0.82
C GLU A 87 19.59 14.71 -2.07
N GLN A 88 19.53 13.95 -3.16
CA GLN A 88 20.16 14.31 -4.42
C GLN A 88 19.55 15.59 -5.00
N ARG A 89 18.22 15.70 -5.05
CA ARG A 89 17.55 16.91 -5.54
C ARG A 89 17.88 18.15 -4.71
N MET A 90 18.05 18.02 -3.40
CA MET A 90 18.51 19.14 -2.56
C MET A 90 19.94 19.56 -2.90
N LYS A 91 20.85 18.60 -3.10
CA LYS A 91 22.22 18.88 -3.55
C LYS A 91 22.25 19.60 -4.90
N ASP A 92 21.47 19.13 -5.87
CA ASP A 92 21.38 19.73 -7.21
C ASP A 92 20.86 21.17 -7.17
N LEU A 93 20.00 21.49 -6.20
CA LEU A 93 19.48 22.83 -5.96
C LEU A 93 20.40 23.71 -5.09
N GLY A 94 21.58 23.22 -4.70
CA GLY A 94 22.50 23.92 -3.80
C GLY A 94 21.95 24.13 -2.39
N ARG A 95 20.97 23.32 -1.97
CA ARG A 95 20.35 23.39 -0.65
C ARG A 95 21.02 22.40 0.30
N PRO A 96 21.36 22.79 1.54
CA PRO A 96 21.90 21.87 2.51
C PRO A 96 20.81 20.86 2.94
N VAL A 97 21.20 19.58 3.04
CA VAL A 97 20.32 18.55 3.60
C VAL A 97 20.20 18.77 5.12
N PRO A 98 18.98 18.92 5.66
CA PRO A 98 18.80 19.15 7.09
C PRO A 98 19.38 18.03 7.96
N PRO A 99 19.87 18.34 9.17
CA PRO A 99 20.17 17.31 10.17
C PRO A 99 18.93 16.46 10.43
N ARG A 100 19.10 15.14 10.54
CA ARG A 100 18.00 14.17 10.73
C ARG A 100 16.96 14.13 9.59
N PHE A 101 17.29 14.65 8.40
CA PHE A 101 16.41 14.59 7.23
C PHE A 101 15.86 13.17 7.00
N ARG A 102 16.74 12.16 7.00
CA ARG A 102 16.35 10.75 6.82
C ARG A 102 15.29 10.28 7.81
N GLU A 103 15.43 10.62 9.09
CA GLU A 103 14.51 10.16 10.14
C GLU A 103 13.14 10.82 10.04
N VAL A 104 13.12 12.14 9.80
CA VAL A 104 11.87 12.92 9.67
C VAL A 104 11.16 12.53 8.37
N PHE A 105 11.92 12.46 7.27
CA PHE A 105 11.38 12.10 5.97
C PHE A 105 10.92 10.64 5.94
N ALA A 106 11.65 9.68 6.54
CA ALA A 106 11.21 8.29 6.61
C ALA A 106 9.84 8.14 7.27
N ARG A 107 9.60 8.86 8.38
CA ARG A 107 8.30 8.83 9.07
C ARG A 107 7.17 9.40 8.20
N GLY A 108 7.44 10.50 7.50
CA GLY A 108 6.49 11.10 6.56
C GLY A 108 6.22 10.19 5.36
N ALA A 109 7.28 9.72 4.70
CA ALA A 109 7.24 8.89 3.50
C ALA A 109 6.52 7.56 3.73
N MET A 110 6.79 6.85 4.84
CA MET A 110 6.07 5.62 5.17
C MET A 110 4.56 5.86 5.30
N THR A 111 4.17 6.99 5.89
CA THR A 111 2.75 7.36 6.02
C THR A 111 2.17 7.69 4.66
N SER A 112 2.85 8.50 3.85
CA SER A 112 2.36 8.91 2.54
C SER A 112 2.32 7.76 1.52
N LEU A 113 3.27 6.82 1.58
CA LEU A 113 3.26 5.58 0.79
C LEU A 113 2.05 4.72 1.15
N ARG A 114 1.75 4.57 2.44
CA ARG A 114 0.56 3.84 2.92
C ARG A 114 -0.75 4.52 2.55
N CYS A 115 -0.75 5.82 2.29
CA CYS A 115 -1.95 6.56 1.90
C CYS A 115 -2.11 6.70 0.38
N GLY A 116 -1.21 6.12 -0.44
CA GLY A 116 -1.24 6.24 -1.91
C GLY A 116 -0.89 7.62 -2.47
N LYS A 117 -0.89 8.69 -1.64
CA LYS A 117 -0.76 10.09 -2.08
C LYS A 117 0.64 10.54 -2.54
N SER A 118 1.70 9.80 -2.21
CA SER A 118 3.07 10.34 -2.31
C SER A 118 3.82 10.02 -3.61
N LEU A 119 3.39 9.03 -4.39
CA LEU A 119 4.21 8.50 -5.47
C LEU A 119 4.06 9.30 -6.78
N GLU A 120 2.91 9.93 -7.01
CA GLU A 120 2.67 10.73 -8.23
C GLU A 120 3.42 12.06 -8.22
N ALA A 121 3.65 12.63 -7.02
CA ALA A 121 4.45 13.85 -6.85
C ALA A 121 5.92 13.67 -7.28
N LEU A 122 6.34 12.43 -7.54
CA LEU A 122 7.69 12.09 -7.94
C LEU A 122 7.64 11.51 -9.35
N GLN A 123 7.61 12.42 -10.33
CA GLN A 123 7.88 12.15 -11.75
C GLN A 123 9.35 11.70 -11.99
N ASN A 124 9.89 10.87 -11.11
CA ASN A 124 11.21 10.29 -11.23
C ASN A 124 11.06 8.89 -11.87
N PRO A 125 11.68 8.63 -13.03
CA PRO A 125 11.56 7.35 -13.73
C PRO A 125 12.06 6.15 -12.90
N GLU A 126 13.03 6.35 -12.00
CA GLU A 126 13.50 5.30 -11.08
C GLU A 126 12.39 4.89 -10.11
N LEU A 127 11.67 5.88 -9.56
CA LEU A 127 10.53 5.64 -8.66
C LEU A 127 9.36 4.98 -9.38
N THR A 128 9.12 5.33 -10.64
CA THR A 128 8.14 4.64 -11.50
C THR A 128 8.50 3.17 -11.70
N ALA A 129 9.77 2.85 -11.97
CA ALA A 129 10.21 1.48 -12.18
C ALA A 129 10.08 0.62 -10.91
N ILE A 130 10.26 1.22 -9.73
CA ILE A 130 10.06 0.53 -8.45
C ILE A 130 8.57 0.41 -8.17
N ARG A 131 7.76 1.45 -8.41
CA ARG A 131 6.29 1.42 -8.26
C ARG A 131 5.71 0.23 -8.99
N GLY A 132 6.08 0.00 -10.26
CA GLY A 132 5.62 -1.16 -11.03
C GLY A 132 5.97 -2.53 -10.44
N LYS A 133 6.88 -2.62 -9.47
CA LYS A 133 7.20 -3.87 -8.75
C LYS A 133 6.31 -4.13 -7.54
N PHE A 134 5.74 -3.09 -6.93
CA PHE A 134 5.00 -3.21 -5.66
C PHE A 134 3.58 -2.69 -5.72
N ALA A 135 3.22 -1.91 -6.73
CA ALA A 135 1.91 -1.33 -6.94
C ALA A 135 1.43 -1.55 -8.37
N SER A 136 0.11 -1.61 -8.53
CA SER A 136 -0.57 -1.63 -9.81
C SER A 136 -1.78 -0.72 -9.71
N ASP A 137 -1.94 0.13 -10.72
CA ASP A 137 -3.04 1.07 -10.84
C ASP A 137 -3.93 0.64 -12.01
N THR A 138 -5.23 0.92 -11.94
CA THR A 138 -6.11 0.88 -13.10
C THR A 138 -6.10 2.23 -13.81
N THR A 139 -6.63 2.24 -15.03
CA THR A 139 -7.00 3.50 -15.68
C THR A 139 -8.12 4.17 -14.88
N VAL A 140 -8.09 5.50 -14.84
CA VAL A 140 -9.14 6.33 -14.26
C VAL A 140 -10.40 6.19 -15.11
N ALA A 141 -11.54 5.87 -14.50
CA ALA A 141 -12.80 5.77 -15.23
C ALA A 141 -13.63 7.02 -15.00
N SER A 142 -13.83 7.82 -16.03
CA SER A 142 -14.46 9.13 -15.87
C SER A 142 -15.96 9.09 -15.59
N ASP A 143 -16.44 9.94 -14.68
CA ASP A 143 -17.86 10.20 -14.37
C ASP A 143 -18.69 8.91 -14.14
N SER A 144 -18.16 7.96 -13.38
CA SER A 144 -18.71 6.59 -13.33
C SER A 144 -18.92 6.06 -11.91
N LEU A 145 -20.17 5.67 -11.62
CA LEU A 145 -20.53 4.95 -10.40
C LEU A 145 -20.37 3.43 -10.52
N LEU A 146 -20.35 2.90 -11.75
CA LEU A 146 -20.21 1.48 -12.04
C LEU A 146 -19.26 1.30 -13.23
N THR A 147 -18.09 0.75 -12.95
CA THR A 147 -16.98 0.69 -13.90
C THR A 147 -16.48 -0.73 -14.07
N LYS A 148 -16.43 -1.17 -15.33
CA LYS A 148 -15.67 -2.37 -15.69
C LYS A 148 -14.20 -2.00 -15.83
N LEU A 149 -13.36 -2.61 -15.00
CA LEU A 149 -11.92 -2.41 -15.00
C LEU A 149 -11.31 -3.46 -15.92
N VAL A 150 -10.62 -3.00 -16.98
CA VAL A 150 -10.08 -3.87 -18.04
C VAL A 150 -8.56 -4.03 -17.96
N ASP A 151 -7.93 -3.23 -17.10
CA ASP A 151 -6.49 -3.13 -16.95
C ASP A 151 -6.08 -3.25 -15.47
N GLY A 152 -4.78 -3.06 -15.23
CA GLY A 152 -4.17 -3.37 -13.94
C GLY A 152 -3.97 -4.87 -13.72
N GLY A 153 -3.29 -5.20 -12.64
CA GLY A 153 -2.98 -6.57 -12.27
C GLY A 153 -1.70 -6.64 -11.46
N MET A 154 -1.76 -7.30 -10.31
CA MET A 154 -0.60 -7.49 -9.46
C MET A 154 -0.25 -8.97 -9.37
N LYS A 155 1.02 -9.32 -9.56
CA LYS A 155 1.52 -10.66 -9.26
C LYS A 155 1.49 -10.89 -7.75
N VAL A 156 0.79 -11.94 -7.33
CA VAL A 156 0.60 -12.30 -5.91
C VAL A 156 0.97 -13.75 -5.64
N ALA A 157 1.36 -13.99 -4.40
CA ALA A 157 1.64 -15.30 -3.83
C ALA A 157 0.80 -15.51 -2.55
N VAL A 158 0.75 -16.75 -2.08
CA VAL A 158 0.16 -17.07 -0.77
C VAL A 158 0.87 -16.27 0.31
N ASP A 159 0.11 -15.78 1.28
CA ASP A 159 0.53 -14.95 2.42
C ASP A 159 0.95 -13.51 2.07
N ASP A 160 0.85 -13.09 0.81
CA ASP A 160 0.94 -11.67 0.48
C ASP A 160 -0.20 -10.89 1.15
N ASN A 161 0.11 -9.73 1.72
CA ASN A 161 -0.87 -8.75 2.17
C ASN A 161 -0.91 -7.62 1.16
N ILE A 162 -2.11 -7.31 0.65
CA ILE A 162 -2.33 -6.29 -0.38
C ILE A 162 -3.18 -5.17 0.22
N LEU A 163 -2.67 -3.94 0.22
CA LEU A 163 -3.46 -2.74 0.45
C LEU A 163 -4.15 -2.34 -0.84
N ILE A 164 -5.44 -2.03 -0.75
CA ILE A 164 -6.26 -1.64 -1.89
C ILE A 164 -6.87 -0.28 -1.56
N PHE A 165 -6.71 0.65 -2.48
CA PHE A 165 -7.26 2.00 -2.41
C PHE A 165 -8.18 2.22 -3.60
N VAL A 166 -9.28 2.90 -3.34
CA VAL A 166 -10.14 3.46 -4.38
C VAL A 166 -10.16 4.96 -4.19
N ASN A 167 -9.64 5.69 -5.18
CA ASN A 167 -9.57 7.14 -5.17
C ASN A 167 -10.47 7.71 -6.25
N ASP A 168 -10.98 8.89 -5.99
CA ASP A 168 -11.56 9.81 -6.94
C ASP A 168 -10.43 10.68 -7.53
N THR A 169 -10.22 10.61 -8.84
CA THR A 169 -9.00 11.14 -9.45
C THR A 169 -9.25 12.49 -10.12
N ASP A 170 -9.30 13.56 -9.33
CA ASP A 170 -9.46 14.91 -9.87
C ASP A 170 -8.15 15.59 -10.29
N LEU A 171 -8.28 16.66 -11.08
CA LEU A 171 -7.17 17.57 -11.42
C LEU A 171 -6.55 18.29 -10.21
N ALA A 172 -7.33 18.55 -9.16
CA ALA A 172 -6.92 19.39 -8.04
C ALA A 172 -6.43 18.59 -6.83
N ALA A 173 -7.13 17.51 -6.47
CA ALA A 173 -6.79 16.65 -5.35
C ALA A 173 -7.48 15.30 -5.48
N HIS A 174 -6.75 14.21 -5.29
CA HIS A 174 -7.37 12.89 -5.25
C HIS A 174 -8.05 12.64 -3.90
N ASP A 175 -9.34 12.33 -3.94
CA ASP A 175 -10.15 12.04 -2.76
C ASP A 175 -10.24 10.53 -2.51
N LEU A 176 -9.95 10.12 -1.27
CA LEU A 176 -9.98 8.69 -0.91
C LEU A 176 -11.42 8.24 -0.67
N MET A 177 -11.95 7.42 -1.56
CA MET A 177 -13.29 6.83 -1.39
C MET A 177 -13.28 5.67 -0.39
N GLY A 178 -12.23 4.85 -0.44
CA GLY A 178 -12.15 3.63 0.35
C GLY A 178 -10.76 3.03 0.40
N GLN A 179 -10.46 2.37 1.51
CA GLN A 179 -9.27 1.55 1.66
C GLN A 179 -9.59 0.24 2.37
N THR A 180 -8.90 -0.84 1.98
CA THR A 180 -8.99 -2.13 2.66
C THR A 180 -7.68 -2.91 2.53
N GLU A 181 -7.52 -3.93 3.37
CA GLU A 181 -6.39 -4.87 3.31
C GLU A 181 -6.91 -6.26 2.96
N LEU A 182 -6.28 -6.90 1.98
CA LEU A 182 -6.57 -8.24 1.51
C LEU A 182 -5.37 -9.15 1.73
N LYS A 183 -5.52 -10.15 2.60
CA LYS A 183 -4.55 -11.24 2.75
C LYS A 183 -4.82 -12.34 1.73
N ILE A 184 -3.81 -12.69 0.93
CA ILE A 184 -3.89 -13.74 -0.07
C ILE A 184 -3.75 -15.10 0.60
N THR A 185 -4.84 -15.86 0.69
CA THR A 185 -4.87 -17.22 1.26
C THR A 185 -4.96 -18.28 0.16
N LYS A 186 -4.63 -19.53 0.49
CA LYS A 186 -4.79 -20.66 -0.45
C LYS A 186 -6.23 -20.82 -0.91
N ASP A 187 -7.19 -20.64 0.01
CA ASP A 187 -8.62 -20.73 -0.29
C ASP A 187 -9.07 -19.63 -1.25
N LEU A 188 -8.52 -18.41 -1.09
CA LEU A 188 -8.79 -17.29 -2.00
C LEU A 188 -8.29 -17.60 -3.42
N LEU A 189 -7.07 -18.14 -3.55
CA LEU A 189 -6.52 -18.55 -4.84
C LEU A 189 -7.37 -19.66 -5.48
N ALA A 190 -7.83 -20.64 -4.69
CA ALA A 190 -8.67 -21.73 -5.16
C ALA A 190 -10.06 -21.27 -5.63
N LYS A 191 -10.63 -20.24 -4.99
CA LYS A 191 -11.91 -19.63 -5.41
C LYS A 191 -11.77 -18.84 -6.72
N GLY A 192 -10.62 -18.23 -6.96
CA GLY A 192 -10.34 -17.47 -8.18
C GLY A 192 -11.02 -16.10 -8.28
N GLU A 193 -11.90 -15.75 -7.35
CA GLU A 193 -12.50 -14.41 -7.26
C GLU A 193 -12.83 -14.03 -5.81
N VAL A 194 -12.90 -12.71 -5.57
CA VAL A 194 -13.32 -12.13 -4.30
C VAL A 194 -14.06 -10.82 -4.55
N GLU A 195 -15.11 -10.58 -3.76
CA GLU A 195 -15.83 -9.32 -3.72
C GLU A 195 -15.57 -8.63 -2.38
N LEU A 196 -15.22 -7.35 -2.42
CA LEU A 196 -14.90 -6.52 -1.27
C LEU A 196 -15.89 -5.36 -1.18
N LYS A 197 -16.27 -4.98 0.05
CA LYS A 197 -17.14 -3.83 0.34
C LYS A 197 -16.53 -3.03 1.48
N PHE A 198 -16.35 -1.73 1.31
CA PHE A 198 -15.67 -0.89 2.31
C PHE A 198 -15.92 0.60 2.05
N ASN A 199 -16.18 1.38 3.11
CA ASN A 199 -16.44 2.82 3.06
C ASN A 199 -17.50 3.18 1.99
N SER A 200 -17.15 4.01 1.00
CA SER A 200 -18.02 4.40 -0.11
C SER A 200 -17.96 3.45 -1.32
N VAL A 201 -17.30 2.30 -1.20
CA VAL A 201 -17.23 1.26 -2.23
C VAL A 201 -18.27 0.19 -1.92
N ASP A 202 -19.34 0.17 -2.72
CA ASP A 202 -20.45 -0.77 -2.56
C ASP A 202 -20.09 -2.18 -3.04
N SER A 203 -19.23 -2.28 -4.06
CA SER A 203 -18.68 -3.56 -4.53
C SER A 203 -17.39 -3.37 -5.32
N LEU A 204 -16.31 -4.04 -4.92
CA LEU A 204 -15.09 -4.20 -5.71
C LEU A 204 -14.85 -5.68 -5.96
N ARG A 205 -14.99 -6.12 -7.21
CA ARG A 205 -14.73 -7.50 -7.63
C ARG A 205 -13.31 -7.64 -8.16
N LEU A 206 -12.58 -8.60 -7.62
CA LEU A 206 -11.24 -8.97 -8.03
C LEU A 206 -11.23 -10.42 -8.51
N LYS A 207 -10.48 -10.71 -9.58
CA LYS A 207 -10.17 -12.06 -10.06
C LYS A 207 -8.73 -12.41 -9.73
N LEU A 208 -8.49 -13.69 -9.46
CA LEU A 208 -7.17 -14.28 -9.31
C LEU A 208 -6.93 -15.25 -10.46
N LEU A 209 -6.08 -14.83 -11.39
CA LEU A 209 -5.77 -15.60 -12.61
C LEU A 209 -4.46 -16.36 -12.41
N PRO A 210 -4.40 -17.69 -12.65
CA PRO A 210 -3.15 -18.42 -12.53
C PRO A 210 -2.13 -17.93 -13.57
N ILE A 211 -0.86 -17.81 -13.17
CA ILE A 211 0.25 -17.51 -14.07
C ILE A 211 0.65 -18.83 -14.75
N ALA A 212 0.57 -18.88 -16.08
CA ALA A 212 1.14 -20.01 -16.82
C ALA A 212 2.67 -20.02 -16.62
N ASP A 213 3.21 -21.15 -16.17
CA ASP A 213 4.65 -21.38 -16.04
C ASP A 213 5.36 -21.42 -17.40
#